data_AF-J4KSS4-F1
#
_entry.id   AF-J4KSS4-F1
#
_cell.length_a   1.000
_cell.length_b   1.000
_cell.length_c   1.000
_cell.angle_alpha   90.00
_cell.angle_beta   90.00
_cell.angle_gamma   90.00
#
_symmetry.space_group_name_H-M   'P 1'
#
loop_
_entity.id
_entity.type
_entity.pdbx_description
1 polymer ?
#
loop_
_entity_poly.entity_id
_entity_poly.type
_entity_poly.pdbx_seq_one_letter_code
_entity_poly.pdbx_strand_id
1 'polypeptide(L)' 'MLVLSLVDYLLYRRIKDSAECYKCKSEFKDTDIPDHLKPFDHHIAELYESPN' A
#
# COMPACT_ATOMS: atom_id res chain seq x y z
N MET A 1 19.74 -12.56 -13.15
CA MET A 1 18.57 -11.75 -12.75
C MET A 1 17.35 -12.55 -12.29
N LEU A 2 17.20 -13.84 -12.61
CA LEU A 2 16.04 -14.64 -12.18
C LEU A 2 15.96 -14.89 -10.66
N VAL A 3 17.12 -15.03 -10.00
CA VAL A 3 17.18 -15.27 -8.54
C VAL A 3 16.65 -14.06 -7.76
N LEU A 4 17.02 -12.84 -8.16
CA LEU A 4 16.51 -11.62 -7.53
C LEU A 4 15.00 -11.48 -7.70
N SER A 5 14.47 -11.70 -8.91
CA SER A 5 13.02 -11.66 -9.16
C SER A 5 12.24 -12.70 -8.35
N LEU A 6 12.82 -13.88 -8.11
CA LEU A 6 12.20 -14.90 -7.26
C LEU A 6 12.19 -14.48 -5.78
N VAL A 7 13.28 -13.86 -5.30
CA VAL A 7 13.36 -13.31 -3.95
C VAL A 7 12.35 -12.18 -3.74
N ASP A 8 12.23 -11.27 -4.70
CA ASP A 8 11.23 -10.20 -4.67
C ASP A 8 9.81 -10.75 -4.64
N TYR A 9 9.51 -11.77 -5.44
CA TYR A 9 8.21 -12.42 -5.43
C TYR A 9 7.90 -13.09 -4.07
N LEU A 10 8.87 -13.76 -3.46
CA LEU A 10 8.70 -14.37 -2.13
C LEU A 10 8.50 -13.35 -1.02
N LEU A 11 9.20 -12.20 -1.11
CA LEU A 11 9.03 -11.07 -0.18
C LEU A 11 7.66 -10.42 -0.35
N TYR A 12 7.25 -10.13 -1.59
CA TYR A 12 5.94 -9.56 -1.90
C TYR A 12 4.81 -10.45 -1.35
N ARG A 13 4.96 -11.77 -1.48
CA ARG A 13 3.95 -12.73 -1.01
C ARG A 13 3.92 -12.90 0.51
N ARG A 14 4.99 -12.52 1.22
CA ARG A 14 5.08 -12.55 2.69
C ARG A 14 4.53 -11.28 3.34
N ILE A 15 4.61 -10.15 2.64
CA ILE A 15 4.12 -8.88 3.11
C ILE A 15 2.60 -8.87 2.93
N LYS A 16 1.87 -8.74 4.05
CA LYS A 16 0.42 -8.62 4.03
C LYS A 16 0.02 -7.29 3.40
N ASP A 17 -1.14 -7.28 2.76
CA ASP A 17 -1.74 -6.05 2.25
C ASP A 17 -1.92 -5.03 3.38
N SER A 18 -1.68 -3.76 3.05
CA SER A 18 -1.83 -2.63 3.96
C SER A 18 -2.70 -1.57 3.30
N ALA A 19 -3.61 -0.97 4.06
CA ALA A 19 -4.40 0.17 3.61
C ALA A 19 -3.84 1.45 4.23
N GLU A 20 -3.87 2.55 3.47
CA GLU A 20 -3.43 3.86 3.96
C GLU A 20 -4.54 4.89 3.73
N CYS A 21 -4.79 5.74 4.73
CA CYS A 21 -5.72 6.85 4.58
C CYS A 21 -5.03 8.07 3.96
N TYR A 22 -5.52 8.52 2.80
CA TYR A 22 -4.97 9.70 2.12
C TYR A 22 -4.91 10.98 2.98
N LYS A 23 -5.89 11.20 3.85
CA LYS A 23 -6.02 12.46 4.61
C LYS A 23 -5.12 12.50 5.86
N CYS A 24 -5.13 11.45 6.66
CA CYS A 24 -4.42 11.41 7.95
C CYS A 24 -3.16 10.55 7.92
N LYS A 25 -2.85 9.91 6.78
CA LYS A 25 -1.67 9.06 6.57
C LYS A 25 -1.56 7.90 7.56
N SER A 26 -2.71 7.44 8.07
CA SER A 26 -2.77 6.31 8.99
C SER A 26 -2.68 5.01 8.19
N GLU A 27 -1.74 4.16 8.59
CA GLU A 27 -1.52 2.84 8.02
C GLU A 27 -2.30 1.79 8.81
N PHE A 28 -3.03 0.93 8.09
CA PHE A 28 -3.75 -0.21 8.63
C PHE A 28 -3.06 -1.48 8.11
N LYS A 29 -2.35 -2.15 9.01
CA LYS A 29 -1.63 -3.41 8.78
C LYS A 29 -2.30 -4.51 9.59
N ASP A 30 -2.23 -5.75 9.11
CA ASP A 30 -2.78 -6.94 9.80
C ASP A 30 -4.31 -6.91 10.04
N THR A 31 -5.06 -6.12 9.27
CA THR A 31 -6.54 -6.05 9.31
C THR A 31 -7.14 -6.59 8.02
N ASP A 32 -8.35 -7.14 8.07
CA ASP A 32 -9.10 -7.51 6.86
C ASP A 32 -9.39 -6.25 6.03
N ILE A 33 -8.62 -6.06 4.97
CA ILE A 33 -8.82 -4.97 4.01
C ILE A 33 -9.90 -5.43 3.04
N PRO A 34 -11.01 -4.69 2.91
CA PRO A 34 -12.07 -5.08 1.99
C PRO A 34 -11.56 -5.13 0.53
N ASP A 35 -11.89 -6.21 -0.19
CA ASP A 35 -11.48 -6.42 -1.59
C ASP A 35 -12.01 -5.35 -2.58
N HIS A 36 -12.96 -4.52 -2.14
CA HIS A 36 -13.53 -3.44 -2.95
C HIS A 36 -12.76 -2.12 -2.82
N LEU A 37 -11.73 -2.05 -1.97
CA LEU A 37 -10.86 -0.88 -1.94
C LEU A 37 -10.04 -0.81 -3.23
N LYS A 38 -9.94 0.40 -3.79
CA LYS A 38 -9.06 0.64 -4.93
C LYS A 38 -7.60 0.57 -4.47
N PRO A 39 -6.68 0.12 -5.34
CA PRO A 39 -5.25 0.24 -5.09
C PRO A 39 -4.88 1.68 -4.72
N PHE A 40 -3.88 1.81 -3.84
CA PHE A 40 -3.38 3.12 -3.42
C PHE A 40 -2.82 3.91 -4.62
N ASP A 41 -3.19 5.18 -4.72
CA ASP A 41 -2.76 6.11 -5.77
C ASP A 41 -2.07 7.32 -5.13
N HIS A 42 -0.77 7.44 -5.37
CA HIS A 42 0.07 8.50 -4.84
C HIS A 42 -0.39 9.89 -5.30
N HIS A 43 -0.83 10.05 -6.55
CA HIS A 43 -1.27 11.36 -7.05
C HIS A 43 -2.56 11.81 -6.36
N ILE A 44 -3.44 10.86 -6.04
CA ILE A 44 -4.65 11.16 -5.27
C ILE A 44 -4.26 11.53 -3.84
N ALA A 45 -3.28 10.86 -3.23
CA ALA A 45 -2.79 11.18 -1.90
C ALA A 45 -2.29 12.63 -1.77
N GLU A 46 -1.55 13.11 -2.78
CA GLU A 46 -1.04 14.49 -2.83
C GLU A 46 -2.15 15.54 -2.72
N LEU A 47 -3.34 15.28 -3.26
CA LEU A 47 -4.48 16.20 -3.18
C LEU A 47 -4.99 16.41 -1.75
N TYR A 48 -4.71 15.48 -0.84
CA TYR A 48 -5.09 15.55 0.57
C TYR A 48 -3.98 16.10 1.46
N GLU A 49 -2.80 16.41 0.89
CA GLU A 49 -1.78 17.15 1.63
C GLU A 49 -2.27 18.57 1.87
N SER A 50 -2.23 19.00 3.14
CA SER A 50 -2.67 20.34 3.48
C SER A 50 -1.77 21.37 2.81
N PRO A 51 -2.32 22.41 2.17
CA PRO A 51 -1.50 23.54 1.75
C PRO A 51 -0.93 24.18 3.02
N ASN A 52 0.41 24.17 3.14
CA ASN A 52 1.12 24.88 4.20
C ASN A 52 0.89 26.40 4.09
#